data_AF-A0A377Y6Q0-F1
#
_entry.id   AF-A0A377Y6Q0-F1
#
_cell.length_a   1.000
_cell.length_b   1.000
_cell.length_c   1.000
_cell.angle_alpha   90.00
_cell.angle_beta   90.00
_cell.angle_gamma   90.00
#
_symmetry.space_group_name_H-M   'P 1'
#
loop_
_entity.id
_entity.type
_entity.pdbx_description
1 polymer ?
#
loop_
_entity_poly.entity_id
_entity_poly.type
_entity_poly.pdbx_seq_one_letter_code
_entity_poly.pdbx_strand_id
1 'polypeptide(L)' 'MSEQAYDLSKIKEIDQTDDAQKANYLLANGWVLLKVTESQSHDSNGALYSTVWFTIGNPQ' A
#
# COMPACT_ATOMS: atom_id res chain seq x y z
N MET A 1 21.41 0.99 2.87
CA MET A 1 20.20 1.75 3.24
C MET A 1 20.41 2.23 4.67
N SER A 2 20.49 3.55 4.91
CA SER A 2 20.68 4.08 6.27
C SER A 2 19.41 3.90 7.09
N GLU A 3 19.54 3.50 8.36
CA GLU A 3 18.42 3.21 9.29
C GLU A 3 17.39 4.36 9.43
N GLN A 4 17.75 5.59 9.08
CA GLN A 4 16.87 6.76 9.15
C GLN A 4 15.70 6.77 8.14
N ALA A 5 15.69 5.87 7.15
CA ALA A 5 14.64 5.83 6.11
C ALA A 5 13.30 5.24 6.59
N TYR A 6 13.22 4.70 7.80
CA TYR A 6 12.05 3.95 8.30
C TYR A 6 11.51 4.46 9.64
N ASP A 7 11.72 5.75 9.95
CA ASP A 7 11.10 6.37 11.11
C ASP A 7 9.61 6.63 10.84
N LEU A 8 8.75 5.71 11.30
CA LEU A 8 7.30 5.78 11.13
C LEU A 8 6.69 7.03 11.79
N SER A 9 7.37 7.67 12.75
CA SER A 9 6.88 8.92 13.35
C SER A 9 6.87 10.09 12.38
N LYS A 10 7.57 9.98 11.24
CA LYS A 10 7.61 11.00 10.19
C LYS A 10 6.47 10.90 9.19
N ILE A 11 5.66 9.84 9.23
CA ILE A 11 4.52 9.68 8.31
C ILE A 11 3.45 10.71 8.62
N LYS A 12 3.17 11.58 7.65
CA LYS A 12 2.17 12.65 7.78
C LYS A 12 0.85 12.32 7.11
N GLU A 13 0.89 11.46 6.10
CA GLU A 13 -0.27 11.03 5.32
C GLU A 13 -0.19 9.54 5.04
N ILE A 14 -1.36 8.89 4.96
CA ILE A 14 -1.50 7.47 4.60
C ILE A 14 -2.54 7.39 3.49
N ASP A 15 -2.20 6.64 2.44
CA ASP A 15 -3.11 6.29 1.36
C ASP A 15 -3.23 4.76 1.25
N GLN A 16 -4.38 4.30 0.80
CA GLN A 16 -4.67 2.89 0.57
C GLN A 16 -5.24 2.70 -0.84
N THR A 17 -4.66 1.77 -1.60
CA THR A 17 -5.08 1.50 -2.97
C THR A 17 -4.86 0.04 -3.35
N ASP A 18 -5.71 -0.50 -4.20
CA ASP A 18 -5.54 -1.78 -4.89
C ASP A 18 -4.98 -1.62 -6.32
N ASP A 19 -4.76 -0.37 -6.76
CA ASP A 19 -4.13 -0.05 -8.03
C ASP A 19 -2.60 -0.06 -7.90
N ALA A 20 -1.97 -1.07 -8.52
CA ALA A 20 -0.53 -1.21 -8.55
C ALA A 20 0.19 -0.04 -9.26
N GLN A 21 -0.43 0.61 -10.25
CA GLN A 21 0.17 1.75 -10.94
C GLN A 21 0.22 2.97 -10.03
N LYS A 22 -0.88 3.26 -9.33
CA LYS A 22 -0.92 4.31 -8.31
C LYS A 22 0.10 4.04 -7.20
N ALA A 23 0.16 2.80 -6.71
CA ALA A 23 1.12 2.42 -5.68
C ALA A 23 2.57 2.67 -6.11
N ASN A 24 2.94 2.22 -7.30
CA ASN A 24 4.28 2.44 -7.86
C ASN A 24 4.59 3.92 -8.07
N TYR A 25 3.61 4.71 -8.52
CA TYR A 25 3.76 6.16 -8.67
C TYR A 25 4.08 6.83 -7.33
N LEU A 26 3.35 6.49 -6.26
CA LEU A 26 3.60 7.06 -4.93
C LEU A 26 4.98 6.66 -4.40
N LEU A 27 5.37 5.39 -4.55
CA LEU A 27 6.70 4.90 -4.15
C LEU A 27 7.83 5.63 -4.92
N ALA A 28 7.65 5.87 -6.22
CA ALA A 28 8.61 6.62 -7.02
C ALA A 28 8.73 8.10 -6.58
N ASN A 29 7.70 8.66 -5.94
CA ASN A 29 7.69 10.02 -5.38
C ASN A 29 8.16 10.09 -3.92
N GLY A 30 8.78 9.02 -3.40
CA GLY A 30 9.38 9.02 -2.07
C GLY A 30 8.42 8.67 -0.93
N TRP A 31 7.20 8.20 -1.24
CA TRP A 31 6.36 7.53 -0.27
C TRP A 31 6.93 6.15 0.06
N VAL A 32 6.53 5.58 1.19
CA VAL A 32 7.02 4.29 1.68
C VAL A 32 5.89 3.27 1.82
N LEU A 33 6.15 2.03 1.41
CA LEU A 33 5.21 0.93 1.60
C LEU A 33 5.16 0.54 3.09
N LEU A 34 3.96 0.62 3.68
CA LEU A 34 3.75 0.31 5.10
C LEU A 34 3.21 -1.10 5.31
N LYS A 35 2.24 -1.51 4.48
CA LYS A 35 1.56 -2.80 4.60
C LYS A 35 1.03 -3.25 3.24
N VAL A 36 1.05 -4.57 3.02
CA VAL A 36 0.30 -5.22 1.95
C VAL A 36 -0.71 -6.16 2.59
N THR A 37 -1.98 -6.08 2.19
CA THR A 37 -3.04 -6.96 2.68
C THR A 37 -3.71 -7.63 1.49
N GLU A 38 -3.88 -8.95 1.54
CA GLU A 38 -4.73 -9.68 0.59
C GLU A 38 -6.11 -9.89 1.21
N SER A 39 -7.17 -9.69 0.44
CA SER A 39 -8.54 -10.01 0.83
C SER A 39 -9.16 -10.91 -0.23
N GLN A 40 -9.70 -12.04 0.20
CA GLN A 40 -10.36 -13.02 -0.66
C GLN A 40 -11.84 -13.06 -0.35
N SER A 41 -12.66 -13.12 -1.40
CA SER A 41 -14.12 -13.22 -1.28
C SER A 41 -14.72 -13.97 -2.45
N HIS A 42 -15.97 -14.40 -2.28
CA HIS A 42 -16.71 -15.14 -3.29
C HIS A 42 -17.81 -14.26 -3.88
N ASP A 43 -18.04 -14.36 -5.18
CA ASP A 43 -19.16 -13.68 -5.82
C ASP A 43 -20.46 -14.47 -5.59
N SER A 44 -21.59 -13.95 -6.11
CA SER A 44 -22.88 -14.63 -5.98
C SER A 44 -22.95 -15.98 -6.71
N ASN A 45 -21.99 -16.29 -7.58
CA ASN A 45 -21.87 -17.54 -8.32
C ASN A 45 -20.84 -18.50 -7.68
N GLY A 46 -20.23 -18.12 -6.56
CA GLY A 46 -19.18 -18.89 -5.88
C GLY A 46 -17.79 -18.78 -6.51
N ALA A 47 -17.57 -17.85 -7.45
CA ALA A 47 -16.26 -17.58 -8.00
C ALA A 47 -15.39 -16.85 -6.97
N LEU A 48 -14.17 -17.36 -6.75
CA LEU A 48 -13.20 -16.75 -5.85
C LEU A 48 -12.52 -15.56 -6.54
N TYR A 49 -12.51 -14.42 -5.88
CA TYR A 49 -11.70 -13.26 -6.27
C TYR A 49 -10.82 -12.81 -5.10
N SER A 50 -9.62 -12.34 -5.46
CA SER A 50 -8.64 -11.80 -4.53
C SER A 50 -8.31 -10.36 -4.91
N THR A 51 -8.22 -9.49 -3.90
CA THR A 51 -7.80 -8.11 -4.03
C THR A 51 -6.59 -7.87 -3.14
N VAL A 52 -5.53 -7.33 -3.72
CA VAL A 52 -4.33 -6.91 -2.99
C VAL A 52 -4.41 -5.42 -2.72
N TRP A 53 -4.33 -5.06 -1.44
CA TRP A 53 -4.33 -3.68 -0.97
C TRP A 53 -2.94 -3.25 -0.53
N PHE A 54 -2.47 -2.13 -1.07
CA PHE A 54 -1.25 -1.44 -0.70
C PHE A 54 -1.59 -0.28 0.25
N THR A 55 -0.99 -0.27 1.43
CA THR A 55 -1.03 0.88 2.35
C THR A 55 0.33 1.58 2.30
N ILE A 56 0.33 2.85 1.94
CA ILE A 56 1.53 3.62 1.62
C ILE A 56 1.52 4.92 2.43
N GLY A 57 2.65 5.30 3.00
CA GLY A 57 2.79 6.48 3.84
C GLY A 57 3.66 7.56 3.20
N ASN A 58 3.26 8.81 3.35
CA ASN A 58 4.05 9.98 2.94
C ASN A 58 4.88 10.51 4.13
N PRO A 59 6.21 10.45 4.08
CA PRO A 59 7.07 11.03 5.12
C PRO A 59 7.38 12.53 4.91
N GLN A 60 7.04 13.10 3.75
CA GLN A 60 7.49 14.44 3.32
C GLN A 60 6.70 15.59 3.92
#